data_AF-A0A350M380-F1
#
_entry.id   AF-A0A350M380-F1
#
_cell.length_a   1.000
_cell.length_b   1.000
_cell.length_c   1.000
_cell.angle_alpha   90.00
_cell.angle_beta   90.00
_cell.angle_gamma   90.00
#
_symmetry.space_group_name_H-M   'P 1'
#
loop_
_entity.id
_entity.type
_entity.pdbx_description
1 polymer ?
#
loop_
_entity_poly.entity_id
_entity_poly.type
_entity_poly.pdbx_seq_one_letter_code
_entity_poly.pdbx_strand_id
1 'polypeptide(L)'
;MALCFQRYKLNYEEIPKWLTSIVIGLASAWFASWLALRKFKNEKTWDERRAAYKDVIESFEELAHWSEQVRASHCCEPTIGGEAKFDESLRNISKYSATGSLLFSPKFQEILEGANAKLHRVRFQIDDESKPDMGSEREMTEWYFILAKEIRSIVDNSLPKLIETARNERP
;
A
#
# COMPACT_ATOMS: atom_id res chain seq x y z
N MET A 1 -61.67 -23.29 51.82
CA MET A 1 -60.54 -23.38 50.86
C MET A 1 -60.28 -21.96 50.35
N ALA A 2 -59.34 -21.27 50.99
CA ALA A 2 -59.09 -19.85 50.81
C ALA A 2 -58.37 -19.60 49.48
N LEU A 3 -59.08 -19.05 48.49
CA LEU A 3 -58.45 -18.47 47.31
C LEU A 3 -58.05 -17.04 47.65
N CYS A 4 -56.80 -16.89 48.07
CA CYS A 4 -56.14 -15.61 48.28
C CYS A 4 -55.94 -14.95 46.90
N PHE A 5 -56.92 -14.19 46.43
CA PHE A 5 -56.81 -13.38 45.22
C PHE A 5 -56.08 -12.08 45.57
N GLN A 6 -54.76 -12.18 45.68
CA GLN A 6 -53.90 -11.03 45.92
C GLN A 6 -53.84 -10.21 44.62
N ARG A 7 -54.75 -9.23 44.50
CA ARG A 7 -54.73 -8.21 43.45
C ARG A 7 -53.41 -7.45 43.55
N TYR A 8 -52.49 -7.75 42.65
CA TYR A 8 -51.35 -6.87 42.35
C TYR A 8 -51.92 -5.53 41.87
N LYS A 9 -51.93 -4.52 42.74
CA LYS A 9 -52.03 -3.12 42.31
C LYS A 9 -50.71 -2.81 41.62
N LEU A 10 -50.71 -2.81 40.28
CA LEU A 10 -49.58 -2.29 39.52
C LEU A 10 -49.38 -0.82 39.92
N ASN A 11 -48.26 -0.54 40.60
CA ASN A 11 -47.81 0.83 40.81
C ASN A 11 -47.38 1.39 39.46
N TYR A 12 -48.19 2.29 38.90
CA TYR A 12 -47.92 2.96 37.62
C TYR A 12 -46.60 3.76 37.63
N GLU A 13 -46.05 4.07 38.81
CA GLU A 13 -44.76 4.76 38.99
C GLU A 13 -43.52 3.86 38.82
N GLU A 14 -43.66 2.53 38.86
CA GLU A 14 -42.53 1.60 38.67
C GLU A 14 -42.26 1.31 37.18
N ILE A 15 -43.30 1.36 36.35
CA ILE A 15 -43.25 1.17 34.89
C ILE A 15 -42.21 2.09 34.21
N PRO A 16 -42.16 3.42 34.47
CA PRO A 16 -41.19 4.30 33.82
C PRO A 16 -39.73 3.98 34.20
N LYS A 17 -39.45 3.48 35.41
CA LYS A 17 -38.09 3.13 35.84
C LYS A 17 -37.51 1.96 35.04
N TRP A 18 -38.28 0.88 34.88
CA TRP A 18 -37.86 -0.27 34.07
C TRP A 18 -37.66 0.11 32.60
N LEU A 19 -38.53 0.97 32.07
CA LEU A 19 -38.45 1.45 30.70
C LEU A 19 -37.19 2.31 30.48
N THR A 20 -36.84 3.19 31.42
CA THR A 20 -35.60 3.99 31.34
C THR A 20 -34.34 3.12 31.33
N SER A 21 -34.27 2.08 32.16
CA SER A 21 -33.13 1.16 32.18
C SER A 21 -32.97 0.39 30.86
N ILE A 22 -34.09 -0.03 30.24
CA ILE A 22 -34.08 -0.70 28.93
C ILE A 22 -33.63 0.27 27.83
N VAL A 23 -34.12 1.51 27.84
CA VAL A 23 -33.74 2.53 26.85
C VAL A 23 -32.27 2.90 26.98
N ILE A 24 -31.75 3.04 28.21
CA ILE A 24 -30.32 3.28 28.45
C ILE A 24 -29.48 2.08 28.01
N GLY A 25 -29.93 0.85 28.27
CA GLY A 25 -29.29 -0.38 27.78
C GLY A 25 -29.24 -0.45 26.25
N LEU A 26 -30.34 -0.13 25.58
CA LEU A 26 -30.41 -0.08 24.12
C LEU A 26 -29.55 1.04 23.53
N ALA A 27 -29.60 2.24 24.12
CA ALA A 27 -28.81 3.38 23.67
C ALA A 27 -27.31 3.11 23.84
N SER A 28 -26.88 2.59 25.00
CA SER A 28 -25.48 2.22 25.22
C SER A 28 -25.01 1.11 24.30
N ALA A 29 -25.81 0.07 24.08
CA ALA A 29 -25.51 -0.99 23.12
C ALA A 29 -25.40 -0.46 21.67
N TRP A 30 -26.29 0.47 21.29
CA TRP A 30 -26.25 1.14 19.99
C TRP A 30 -24.96 1.96 19.82
N PHE A 31 -24.60 2.79 20.81
CA PHE A 31 -23.37 3.58 20.78
C PHE A 31 -22.11 2.71 20.74
N ALA A 32 -22.08 1.63 21.53
CA ALA A 32 -20.98 0.68 21.52
C ALA A 32 -20.83 0.00 20.14
N SER A 33 -21.94 -0.45 19.55
CA SER A 33 -21.96 -1.04 18.21
C SER A 33 -21.50 -0.04 17.14
N TRP A 34 -21.98 1.21 17.21
CA TRP A 34 -21.60 2.27 16.28
C TRP A 34 -20.11 2.63 16.36
N LEU A 35 -19.57 2.77 17.57
CA LEU A 35 -18.13 3.01 17.78
C LEU A 35 -17.29 1.83 17.29
N ALA A 36 -17.70 0.60 17.58
CA ALA A 36 -17.03 -0.61 17.12
C ALA A 36 -17.01 -0.69 15.58
N LEU A 37 -18.14 -0.42 14.92
CA LEU A 37 -18.24 -0.40 13.46
C LEU A 37 -17.37 0.69 12.84
N ARG A 38 -17.34 1.89 13.45
CA ARG A 38 -16.52 3.01 12.95
C ARG A 38 -15.03 2.70 13.08
N LYS A 39 -14.61 2.17 14.24
CA LYS A 39 -13.23 1.72 14.47
C LYS A 39 -12.83 0.63 13.46
N PHE A 40 -13.67 -0.39 13.29
CA PHE A 40 -13.42 -1.48 12.36
C PHE A 40 -13.28 -1.00 10.90
N LYS A 41 -14.14 -0.08 10.45
CA LYS A 41 -14.02 0.51 9.10
C LYS A 41 -12.72 1.27 8.93
N ASN A 42 -12.33 2.08 9.92
CA ASN A 42 -11.09 2.84 9.86
C ASN A 42 -9.86 1.93 9.85
N GLU A 43 -9.83 0.90 10.70
CA GLU A 43 -8.75 -0.10 10.73
C GLU A 43 -8.64 -0.82 9.39
N LYS A 44 -9.77 -1.26 8.82
CA LYS A 44 -9.78 -1.91 7.50
C LYS A 44 -9.23 -1.01 6.39
N THR A 45 -9.66 0.26 6.34
CA THR A 45 -9.12 1.20 5.35
C THR A 45 -7.64 1.47 5.54
N TRP A 46 -7.17 1.45 6.79
CA TRP A 46 -5.75 1.62 7.10
C TRP A 46 -4.92 0.41 6.67
N ASP A 47 -5.43 -0.81 6.88
CA ASP A 47 -4.78 -2.05 6.43
C ASP A 47 -4.70 -2.11 4.90
N GLU A 48 -5.75 -1.71 4.18
CA GLU A 48 -5.74 -1.61 2.72
C GLU A 48 -4.68 -0.61 2.21
N ARG A 49 -4.58 0.56 2.84
CA ARG A 49 -3.53 1.55 2.53
C ARG A 49 -2.14 1.01 2.81
N ARG A 50 -1.95 0.33 3.94
CA ARG A 50 -0.68 -0.27 4.32
C ARG A 50 -0.24 -1.35 3.34
N ALA A 51 -1.18 -2.18 2.87
CA ALA A 51 -0.93 -3.15 1.82
C ALA A 51 -0.48 -2.47 0.52
N ALA A 52 -1.18 -1.40 0.09
CA ALA A 52 -0.79 -0.65 -1.10
C ALA A 52 0.60 0.01 -0.96
N TYR A 53 0.93 0.58 0.21
CA TYR A 53 2.28 1.11 0.48
C TYR A 53 3.34 0.04 0.37
N LYS A 54 3.07 -1.13 0.95
CA LYS A 54 3.96 -2.28 0.92
C LYS A 54 4.20 -2.72 -0.53
N ASP A 55 3.15 -2.88 -1.34
CA ASP A 55 3.25 -3.31 -2.73
C ASP A 55 4.11 -2.36 -3.58
N VAL A 56 3.95 -1.04 -3.38
CA VAL A 56 4.78 -0.03 -4.08
C VAL A 56 6.24 -0.15 -3.66
N ILE A 57 6.50 -0.22 -2.35
CA ILE A 57 7.87 -0.33 -1.82
C ILE A 57 8.54 -1.61 -2.29
N GLU A 58 7.84 -2.75 -2.26
CA GLU A 58 8.33 -4.03 -2.78
C GLU A 58 8.61 -3.95 -4.28
N SER A 59 7.78 -3.27 -5.07
CA SER A 59 8.04 -3.06 -6.50
C SER A 59 9.32 -2.22 -6.75
N PHE A 60 9.60 -1.22 -5.93
CA PHE A 60 10.86 -0.47 -6.01
C PHE A 60 12.07 -1.29 -5.57
N GLU A 61 11.91 -2.12 -4.54
CA GLU A 61 12.96 -3.03 -4.06
C GLU A 61 13.30 -4.09 -5.12
N GLU A 62 12.29 -4.64 -5.78
CA GLU A 62 12.46 -5.59 -6.88
C GLU A 62 13.19 -4.97 -8.09
N LEU A 63 12.94 -3.71 -8.42
CA LEU A 63 13.73 -2.98 -9.42
C LEU A 63 15.19 -2.80 -8.99
N ALA A 64 15.41 -2.51 -7.70
CA ALA A 64 16.75 -2.45 -7.12
C ALA A 64 17.45 -3.81 -7.20
N HIS A 65 16.74 -4.90 -6.91
CA HIS A 65 17.25 -6.26 -7.00
C HIS A 65 17.62 -6.62 -8.44
N TRP A 66 16.73 -6.35 -9.40
CA TRP A 66 17.01 -6.52 -10.83
C TRP A 66 18.26 -5.77 -11.27
N SER A 67 18.40 -4.51 -10.87
CA SER A 67 19.58 -3.71 -11.24
C SER A 67 20.89 -4.29 -10.70
N GLU A 68 20.87 -4.85 -9.48
CA GLU A 68 22.02 -5.54 -8.91
C GLU A 68 22.32 -6.87 -9.61
N GLN A 69 21.29 -7.62 -10.02
CA GLN A 69 21.48 -8.84 -10.81
C GLN A 69 22.16 -8.57 -12.14
N VAL A 70 21.73 -7.53 -12.86
CA VAL A 70 22.35 -7.11 -14.12
C VAL A 70 23.80 -6.66 -13.90
N ARG A 71 24.05 -5.85 -12.86
CA ARG A 71 25.40 -5.41 -12.49
C ARG A 71 26.32 -6.58 -12.16
N ALA A 72 25.86 -7.51 -11.32
CA ALA A 72 26.64 -8.67 -10.90
C ALA A 72 26.90 -9.63 -12.07
N SER A 73 25.93 -9.85 -12.95
CA SER A 73 26.10 -10.65 -14.16
C SER A 73 27.15 -10.03 -15.09
N HIS A 74 27.11 -8.71 -15.27
CA HIS A 74 28.11 -7.98 -16.06
C HIS A 74 29.52 -8.02 -15.42
N CYS A 75 29.63 -8.04 -14.10
CA CYS A 75 30.90 -8.10 -13.37
C CYS A 75 31.38 -9.53 -13.02
N CYS A 76 30.65 -10.57 -13.45
CA CYS A 76 30.89 -11.96 -13.07
C CYS A 76 30.90 -12.22 -11.55
N GLU A 77 30.09 -11.47 -10.80
CA GLU A 77 29.89 -11.63 -9.36
C GLU A 77 28.75 -12.63 -9.07
N PRO A 78 28.80 -13.37 -7.95
CA PRO A 78 27.69 -14.23 -7.55
C PRO A 78 26.46 -13.40 -7.17
N THR A 79 25.30 -13.76 -7.71
CA THR A 79 24.01 -13.15 -7.38
C THR A 79 23.30 -13.91 -6.26
N ILE A 80 22.49 -13.19 -5.49
CA ILE A 80 21.50 -13.80 -4.61
C ILE A 80 20.43 -14.42 -5.54
N GLY A 81 20.19 -15.72 -5.41
CA GLY A 81 19.32 -16.46 -6.34
C GLY A 81 17.87 -15.96 -6.33
N GLY A 82 17.21 -16.08 -7.49
CA GLY A 82 15.84 -15.63 -7.75
C GLY A 82 15.76 -14.89 -9.09
N GLU A 83 14.72 -15.08 -9.89
CA GLU A 83 14.54 -14.30 -11.12
C GLU A 83 13.85 -12.98 -10.78
N ALA A 84 14.49 -11.85 -11.07
CA ALA A 84 13.92 -10.56 -10.75
C ALA A 84 12.78 -10.18 -11.70
N LYS A 85 11.65 -9.73 -11.14
CA LYS A 85 10.42 -9.44 -11.89
C LYS A 85 10.33 -7.98 -12.32
N PHE A 86 11.17 -7.62 -13.29
CA PHE A 86 11.30 -6.24 -13.77
C PHE A 86 9.99 -5.65 -14.33
N ASP A 87 9.39 -6.31 -15.33
CA ASP A 87 8.20 -5.77 -16.02
C ASP A 87 6.96 -5.74 -15.10
N GLU A 88 6.81 -6.73 -14.22
CA GLU A 88 5.72 -6.76 -13.23
C GLU A 88 5.83 -5.57 -12.27
N SER A 89 7.04 -5.27 -11.81
CA SER A 89 7.32 -4.16 -10.89
C SER A 89 7.08 -2.80 -11.55
N LEU A 90 7.53 -2.61 -12.80
CA LEU A 90 7.23 -1.38 -13.56
C LEU A 90 5.73 -1.19 -13.78
N ARG A 91 5.01 -2.28 -14.10
CA ARG A 91 3.56 -2.26 -14.26
C ARG A 91 2.87 -1.87 -12.96
N ASN A 92 3.31 -2.42 -11.84
CA ASN A 92 2.76 -2.09 -10.52
C ASN A 92 2.99 -0.63 -10.14
N ILE A 93 4.20 -0.11 -10.34
CA ILE A 93 4.52 1.31 -10.11
C ILE A 93 3.65 2.21 -11.00
N SER A 94 3.49 1.86 -12.28
CA SER A 94 2.64 2.63 -13.20
C SER A 94 1.17 2.59 -12.80
N LYS A 95 0.66 1.42 -12.37
CA LYS A 95 -0.71 1.25 -11.90
C LYS A 95 -0.96 2.13 -10.68
N TYR A 96 -0.11 2.03 -9.66
CA TYR A 96 -0.23 2.83 -8.44
C TYR A 96 0.03 4.32 -8.68
N SER A 97 0.87 4.68 -9.65
CA SER A 97 1.01 6.08 -10.08
C SER A 97 -0.28 6.63 -10.69
N ALA A 98 -1.12 5.82 -11.33
CA ALA A 98 -2.39 6.28 -11.90
C ALA A 98 -3.56 6.23 -10.91
N THR A 99 -3.62 5.19 -10.06
CA THR A 99 -4.76 4.97 -9.15
C THR A 99 -4.47 5.32 -7.69
N GLY A 100 -3.23 5.64 -7.35
CA GLY A 100 -2.74 5.81 -5.99
C GLY A 100 -3.29 7.04 -5.28
N SER A 101 -3.79 8.04 -6.01
CA SER A 101 -4.40 9.25 -5.43
C SER A 101 -5.61 8.97 -4.52
N LEU A 102 -6.25 7.80 -4.67
CA LEU A 102 -7.36 7.35 -3.81
C LEU A 102 -6.90 6.75 -2.48
N LEU A 103 -5.67 6.22 -2.46
CA LEU A 103 -5.14 5.43 -1.35
C LEU A 103 -4.08 6.20 -0.56
N PHE A 104 -3.21 6.93 -1.26
CA PHE A 104 -2.02 7.55 -0.71
C PHE A 104 -2.22 9.03 -0.38
N SER A 105 -1.33 9.59 0.44
CA SER A 105 -1.29 11.04 0.60
C SER A 105 -0.86 11.74 -0.69
N PRO A 106 -1.24 13.02 -0.88
CA PRO A 106 -0.79 13.81 -2.03
C PRO A 106 0.73 13.86 -2.16
N LYS A 107 1.46 13.92 -1.03
CA LYS A 107 2.92 13.98 -1.02
C LYS A 107 3.56 12.67 -1.48
N PHE A 108 3.03 11.54 -1.01
CA PHE A 108 3.52 10.23 -1.46
C PHE A 108 3.24 10.03 -2.95
N GLN A 109 2.04 10.41 -3.38
CA GLN A 109 1.61 10.33 -4.78
C GLN A 109 2.50 11.17 -5.70
N GLU A 110 2.83 12.41 -5.33
CA GLU A 110 3.73 13.28 -6.10
C GLU A 110 5.12 12.66 -6.29
N ILE A 111 5.69 12.07 -5.23
CA ILE A 111 6.99 11.39 -5.31
C ILE A 111 6.89 10.16 -6.23
N LEU A 112 5.81 9.39 -6.11
CA LEU A 112 5.58 8.19 -6.93
C LEU A 112 5.42 8.54 -8.41
N GLU A 113 4.61 9.55 -8.73
CA GLU A 113 4.42 10.04 -10.10
C GLU A 113 5.75 10.56 -10.70
N GLY A 114 6.50 11.34 -9.91
CA GLY A 114 7.81 11.85 -10.32
C GLY A 114 8.82 10.73 -10.58
N ALA A 115 8.82 9.67 -9.76
CA ALA A 115 9.67 8.50 -9.95
C ALA A 115 9.24 7.69 -11.19
N ASN A 116 7.94 7.45 -11.36
CA ASN A 116 7.37 6.74 -12.50
C ASN A 116 7.70 7.47 -13.83
N ALA A 117 7.52 8.79 -13.87
CA ALA A 117 7.87 9.58 -15.05
C ALA A 117 9.36 9.48 -15.42
N LYS A 118 10.26 9.46 -14.43
CA LYS A 118 11.69 9.25 -14.67
C LYS A 118 11.99 7.85 -15.19
N LEU A 119 11.37 6.81 -14.63
CA LEU A 119 11.54 5.43 -15.10
C LEU A 119 11.09 5.28 -16.56
N HIS A 120 9.92 5.82 -16.92
CA HIS A 120 9.44 5.83 -18.30
C HIS A 120 10.37 6.59 -19.23
N ARG A 121 10.86 7.76 -18.81
CA ARG A 121 11.80 8.55 -19.60
C ARG A 121 13.11 7.81 -19.85
N VAL A 122 13.72 7.24 -18.80
CA VAL A 122 14.97 6.46 -18.93
C VAL A 122 14.77 5.29 -19.87
N ARG A 123 13.67 4.55 -19.72
CA ARG A 123 13.34 3.44 -20.61
C ARG A 123 13.21 3.91 -22.06
N PHE A 124 12.46 4.98 -22.31
CA PHE A 124 12.27 5.50 -23.67
C PHE A 124 13.58 6.01 -24.27
N GLN A 125 14.32 6.86 -23.56
CA GLN A 125 15.59 7.42 -24.05
C GLN A 125 16.62 6.34 -24.36
N ILE A 126 16.78 5.35 -23.46
CA ILE A 126 17.76 4.27 -23.65
C ILE A 126 17.31 3.31 -24.75
N ASP A 127 16.00 3.04 -24.88
CA ASP A 127 15.45 2.19 -25.94
C ASP A 127 15.56 2.85 -27.33
N ASP A 128 15.39 4.17 -27.44
CA ASP A 128 15.45 4.91 -28.71
C ASP A 128 16.90 5.29 -29.11
N GLU A 129 17.75 5.66 -28.16
CA GLU A 129 19.11 6.16 -28.44
C GLU A 129 20.17 5.06 -28.56
N SER A 130 19.96 3.93 -27.88
CA SER A 130 21.08 3.00 -27.62
C SER A 130 20.73 1.53 -27.74
N LYS A 131 19.48 1.17 -28.05
CA LYS A 131 19.13 -0.23 -28.31
C LYS A 131 19.79 -0.67 -29.61
N PRO A 132 20.63 -1.70 -29.58
CA PRO A 132 21.32 -2.12 -30.79
C PRO A 132 20.32 -2.85 -31.72
N ASP A 133 20.21 -2.35 -32.96
CA ASP A 133 19.49 -3.01 -34.05
C ASP A 133 20.23 -4.30 -34.43
N MET A 134 19.87 -5.41 -33.78
CA MET A 134 20.53 -6.72 -33.92
C MET A 134 22.02 -6.73 -33.53
N GLY A 135 22.33 -6.22 -32.33
CA GLY A 135 23.69 -6.22 -31.80
C GLY A 135 24.24 -7.58 -31.36
N SER A 136 25.56 -7.62 -31.17
CA SER A 136 26.23 -8.75 -30.51
C SER A 136 25.76 -8.90 -29.06
N GLU A 137 25.83 -10.11 -28.48
CA GLU A 137 25.46 -10.38 -27.08
C GLU A 137 26.12 -9.41 -26.08
N ARG A 138 27.32 -8.93 -26.43
CA ARG A 138 28.06 -7.94 -25.66
C ARG A 138 27.40 -6.56 -25.64
N GLU A 139 26.94 -6.05 -26.78
CA GLU A 139 26.28 -4.74 -26.87
C GLU A 139 24.94 -4.76 -26.11
N MET A 140 24.22 -5.88 -26.17
CA MET A 140 23.01 -6.08 -25.37
C MET A 140 23.30 -6.07 -23.87
N THR A 141 24.40 -6.69 -23.44
CA THR A 141 24.79 -6.74 -22.02
C THR A 141 25.22 -5.35 -21.52
N GLU A 142 25.98 -4.61 -22.33
CA GLU A 142 26.37 -3.22 -22.04
C GLU A 142 25.14 -2.30 -21.95
N TRP A 143 24.16 -2.47 -22.86
CA TRP A 143 22.89 -1.75 -22.83
C TRP A 143 22.10 -2.01 -21.54
N TYR A 144 21.93 -3.28 -21.16
CA TYR A 144 21.27 -3.64 -19.90
C TYR A 144 21.98 -3.06 -18.69
N PHE A 145 23.31 -3.03 -18.69
CA PHE A 145 24.10 -2.46 -17.61
C PHE A 145 23.87 -0.96 -17.43
N ILE A 146 23.83 -0.20 -18.53
CA ILE A 146 23.51 1.23 -18.51
C ILE A 146 22.09 1.46 -17.97
N LEU A 147 21.12 0.70 -18.47
CA LEU A 147 19.73 0.77 -18.01
C LEU A 147 19.61 0.47 -16.52
N ALA A 148 20.27 -0.59 -16.05
CA ALA A 148 20.30 -0.99 -14.64
C ALA A 148 20.86 0.12 -13.74
N LYS A 149 21.96 0.76 -14.15
CA LYS A 149 22.58 1.86 -13.39
C LYS A 149 21.66 3.06 -13.25
N GLU A 150 21.00 3.48 -14.34
CA GLU A 150 20.08 4.61 -14.31
C GLU A 150 18.83 4.32 -13.47
N ILE A 151 18.26 3.12 -13.60
CA ILE A 151 17.12 2.67 -12.79
C ILE A 151 17.50 2.61 -11.31
N ARG A 152 18.68 2.06 -10.98
CA ARG A 152 19.20 2.02 -9.62
C ARG A 152 19.29 3.42 -9.02
N SER A 153 19.81 4.39 -9.76
CA SER A 153 19.90 5.79 -9.33
C SER A 153 18.52 6.39 -9.03
N ILE A 154 17.49 6.09 -9.85
CA ILE A 154 16.12 6.54 -9.58
C ILE A 154 15.56 5.91 -8.30
N VAL A 155 15.76 4.59 -8.13
CA VAL A 155 15.30 3.84 -6.96
C VAL A 155 15.95 4.36 -5.69
N ASP A 156 17.28 4.48 -5.65
CA ASP A 156 18.01 4.93 -4.45
C ASP A 156 17.62 6.36 -4.02
N ASN A 157 17.23 7.22 -4.98
CA ASN A 157 16.76 8.57 -4.70
C ASN A 157 15.30 8.65 -4.24
N SER A 158 14.45 7.71 -4.69
CA SER A 158 12.99 7.78 -4.51
C SER A 158 12.51 6.91 -3.35
N LEU A 159 13.08 5.71 -3.21
CA LEU A 159 12.69 4.71 -2.21
C LEU A 159 12.79 5.24 -0.76
N PRO A 160 13.89 5.89 -0.32
CA PRO A 160 13.96 6.43 1.04
C PRO A 160 12.88 7.48 1.32
N LYS A 161 12.56 8.34 0.34
CA LYS A 161 11.55 9.39 0.46
C LYS A 161 10.14 8.81 0.54
N LEU A 162 9.87 7.75 -0.23
CA LEU A 162 8.60 7.02 -0.17
C LEU A 162 8.43 6.36 1.21
N ILE A 163 9.48 5.69 1.72
CA ILE A 163 9.46 5.05 3.06
C ILE A 163 9.26 6.09 4.17
N GLU A 164 9.99 7.21 4.11
CA GLU A 164 9.87 8.28 5.10
C GLU A 164 8.45 8.87 5.12
N THR A 165 7.89 9.13 3.94
CA THR A 165 6.54 9.67 3.80
C THR A 165 5.50 8.67 4.33
N ALA A 166 5.60 7.40 3.95
CA ALA A 166 4.71 6.35 4.44
C ALA A 166 4.82 6.13 5.96
N ARG A 167 6.02 6.30 6.55
CA ARG A 167 6.22 6.21 8.00
C ARG A 167 5.56 7.35 8.76
N ASN A 168 5.61 8.56 8.22
CA ASN A 168 5.05 9.77 8.82
C ASN A 168 3.52 9.81 8.75
N GLU A 169 2.89 8.99 7.92
CA GLU A 169 1.44 8.90 7.77
C GLU A 169 0.75 7.93 8.74
N ARG A 170 1.52 7.23 9.60
CA ARG A 170 0.94 6.33 10.60
C ARG A 170 0.01 7.11 11.54
N PRO A 171 -1.21 6.59 11.81
CA PRO A 171 -2.16 7.20 12.74
C PRO A 171 -1.64 7.20 14.18
#